data_AF-C7N9I5-F1
#
_entry.id   AF-C7N9I5-F1
#
_cell.length_a   1.000
_cell.length_b   1.000
_cell.length_c   1.000
_cell.angle_alpha   90.00
_cell.angle_beta   90.00
_cell.angle_gamma   90.00
#
_symmetry.space_group_name_H-M   'P 1'
#
loop_
_entity.id
_entity.type
_entity.pdbx_description
1 polymer ?
#
loop_
_entity_poly.entity_id
_entity_poly.type
_entity_poly.pdbx_seq_one_letter_code
_entity_poly.pdbx_strand_id
1 'polypeptide(L)'
;MDKKSLENILKSRALKNISDEEKVAINHASFELLQEQHERVSSLIERVADSLNGEVVDYTIGTVLLDREEMRLYERKISPMFLSDLNKKVSKMLFDEDAEEERVYKTIFLDMSYEKLKEIDGKKIDGEVTDEFGNKYKVGFRLVKEEKYIKKLREMSEVIQRNNIKWENIYCPFAYKAFSLIAEDFPENINNIENFDKVTIKVNFPKEIRKSMIEKILCWNINEETKYPEILVRPSEEQIYYEHILEERDENVLVDKSTRNFEFLYRDGEFIKIITSNIKYERLKLYFIKNIDFNFTKKVRLYGNIKKYNRQNNQNTEMVLILRSIAEMNNVLQQYEVFDDYGIEGFSDENSRIIETYDLQIKNRDEFLLKNKRKRLYLRLKYVKSKYSSDIISFMKGVLEEYLVDCDCIFTEF
;
A
#
# COMPACT_ATOMS: atom_id res chain seq x y z
N MET A 1 -37.55 55.04 -3.82
CA MET A 1 -38.03 53.94 -4.68
C MET A 1 -36.94 52.89 -4.68
N ASP A 2 -37.24 51.67 -4.22
CA ASP A 2 -36.23 50.66 -3.88
C ASP A 2 -35.60 50.01 -5.13
N LYS A 3 -34.31 49.66 -5.10
CA LYS A 3 -33.54 49.20 -6.28
C LYS A 3 -34.15 47.94 -6.91
N LYS A 4 -34.65 47.04 -6.06
CA LYS A 4 -35.39 45.82 -6.42
C LYS A 4 -36.72 46.10 -7.13
N SER A 5 -37.39 47.20 -6.75
CA SER A 5 -38.63 47.64 -7.37
C SER A 5 -38.38 48.21 -8.76
N LEU A 6 -37.28 48.95 -8.94
CA LEU A 6 -36.85 49.49 -10.24
C LEU A 6 -36.45 48.39 -11.23
N GLU A 7 -35.72 47.36 -10.78
CA GLU A 7 -35.37 46.19 -11.61
C GLU A 7 -36.59 45.39 -12.05
N ASN A 8 -37.56 45.17 -11.17
CA ASN A 8 -38.80 44.47 -11.51
C ASN A 8 -39.65 45.27 -12.50
N ILE A 9 -39.70 46.60 -12.35
CA ILE A 9 -40.39 47.49 -13.30
C ILE A 9 -39.69 47.49 -14.66
N LEU A 10 -38.36 47.53 -14.70
CA LEU A 10 -37.57 47.48 -15.95
C LEU A 10 -37.70 46.13 -16.66
N LYS A 11 -37.64 45.00 -15.94
CA LYS A 11 -37.91 43.66 -16.49
C LYS A 11 -39.33 43.55 -17.06
N SER A 12 -40.32 44.07 -16.34
CA SER A 12 -41.73 44.05 -16.79
C SER A 12 -41.99 44.93 -18.01
N ARG A 13 -41.24 46.02 -18.19
CA ARG A 13 -41.32 46.89 -19.37
C ARG A 13 -40.57 46.31 -20.57
N ALA A 14 -39.39 45.72 -20.36
CA ALA A 14 -38.64 45.04 -21.42
C ALA A 14 -39.44 43.87 -22.02
N LEU A 15 -40.10 43.06 -21.19
CA LEU A 15 -40.93 41.94 -21.64
C LEU A 15 -42.25 42.35 -22.32
N LYS A 16 -42.75 43.57 -22.07
CA LYS A 16 -44.01 44.07 -22.67
C LYS A 16 -43.87 44.54 -24.12
N ASN A 17 -42.66 44.88 -24.56
CA ASN A 17 -42.39 45.44 -25.89
C ASN A 17 -41.85 44.42 -26.90
N ILE A 18 -41.72 43.15 -26.51
CA ILE A 18 -41.20 42.05 -27.32
C ILE A 18 -42.38 41.39 -28.06
N SER A 19 -42.22 41.06 -29.34
CA SER A 19 -43.26 40.38 -30.11
C SER A 19 -43.52 38.98 -29.53
N ASP A 20 -44.72 38.43 -29.75
CA ASP A 20 -45.04 37.12 -29.18
C ASP A 20 -44.16 35.99 -29.75
N GLU A 21 -43.64 36.13 -30.98
CA GLU A 21 -42.66 35.22 -31.57
C GLU A 21 -41.29 35.30 -30.88
N GLU A 22 -40.82 36.51 -30.57
CA GLU A 22 -39.55 36.72 -29.86
C GLU A 22 -39.61 36.19 -28.41
N LYS A 23 -40.77 36.30 -27.75
CA LYS A 23 -40.98 35.69 -26.41
C LYS A 23 -40.89 34.17 -26.48
N VAL A 24 -41.46 33.55 -27.52
CA VAL A 24 -41.38 32.09 -27.72
C VAL A 24 -39.94 31.66 -27.99
N ALA A 25 -39.20 32.38 -28.83
CA ALA A 25 -37.80 32.08 -29.10
C ALA A 25 -36.90 32.23 -27.85
N ILE A 26 -37.11 33.29 -27.05
CA ILE A 26 -36.37 33.50 -25.79
C ILE A 26 -36.71 32.41 -24.77
N ASN A 27 -37.97 32.01 -24.65
CA ASN A 27 -38.38 30.94 -23.75
C ASN A 27 -37.82 29.58 -24.20
N HIS A 28 -37.78 29.31 -25.51
CA HIS A 28 -37.19 28.08 -26.06
C HIS A 28 -35.68 28.03 -25.81
N ALA A 29 -34.95 29.10 -26.13
CA ALA A 29 -33.51 29.18 -25.86
C ALA A 29 -33.19 29.11 -24.36
N SER A 30 -34.03 29.72 -23.51
CA SER A 30 -33.90 29.62 -22.05
C SER A 30 -34.19 28.20 -21.55
N PHE A 31 -35.15 27.51 -22.17
CA PHE A 31 -35.47 26.12 -21.85
C PHE A 31 -34.33 25.18 -22.27
N GLU A 32 -33.77 25.34 -23.47
CA GLU A 32 -32.60 24.58 -23.92
C GLU A 32 -31.38 24.82 -23.00
N LEU A 33 -31.12 26.08 -22.61
CA LEU A 33 -30.05 26.39 -21.66
C LEU A 33 -30.31 25.78 -20.27
N LEU A 34 -31.55 25.80 -19.79
CA LEU A 34 -31.92 25.16 -18.53
C LEU A 34 -31.79 23.64 -18.62
N GLN A 35 -32.14 23.04 -19.75
CA GLN A 35 -32.00 21.61 -20.00
C GLN A 35 -30.53 21.21 -20.06
N GLU A 36 -29.69 21.97 -20.78
CA GLU A 36 -28.25 21.76 -20.83
C GLU A 36 -27.59 21.94 -19.46
N GLN A 37 -28.01 22.94 -18.68
CA GLN A 37 -27.58 23.08 -17.29
C GLN A 37 -28.04 21.91 -16.43
N HIS A 38 -29.26 21.42 -16.61
CA HIS A 38 -29.78 20.30 -15.85
C HIS A 38 -29.04 19.00 -16.19
N GLU A 39 -28.69 18.77 -17.45
CA GLU A 39 -27.86 17.64 -17.90
C GLU A 39 -26.43 17.76 -17.36
N ARG A 40 -25.82 18.95 -17.37
CA ARG A 40 -24.51 19.19 -16.76
C ARG A 40 -24.53 18.96 -15.25
N VAL A 41 -25.55 19.45 -14.55
CA VAL A 41 -25.71 19.24 -13.11
C VAL A 41 -25.99 17.77 -12.80
N SER A 42 -26.81 17.10 -13.60
CA SER A 42 -27.11 15.66 -13.40
C SER A 42 -25.88 14.81 -13.65
N SER A 43 -25.10 15.07 -14.71
CA SER A 43 -23.82 14.39 -14.95
C SER A 43 -22.76 14.71 -13.89
N LEU A 44 -22.78 15.91 -13.29
CA LEU A 44 -21.94 16.22 -12.13
C LEU A 44 -22.41 15.47 -10.89
N ILE A 45 -23.71 15.41 -10.63
CA ILE A 45 -24.29 14.66 -9.51
C ILE A 45 -23.99 13.17 -9.67
N GLU A 46 -24.10 12.63 -10.88
CA GLU A 46 -23.79 11.23 -11.19
C GLU A 46 -22.30 10.96 -11.02
N ARG A 47 -21.40 11.79 -11.57
CA ARG A 47 -19.94 11.66 -11.33
C ARG A 47 -19.55 11.83 -9.87
N VAL A 48 -20.18 12.76 -9.15
CA VAL A 48 -19.96 12.97 -7.71
C VAL A 48 -20.51 11.78 -6.93
N ALA A 49 -21.68 11.27 -7.28
CA ALA A 49 -22.28 10.08 -6.68
C ALA A 49 -21.43 8.83 -6.97
N ASP A 50 -20.88 8.65 -8.17
CA ASP A 50 -19.95 7.56 -8.49
C ASP A 50 -18.63 7.70 -7.73
N SER A 51 -18.16 8.94 -7.50
CA SER A 51 -16.97 9.20 -6.68
C SER A 51 -17.20 9.01 -5.17
N LEU A 52 -18.42 9.26 -4.69
CA LEU A 52 -18.81 9.14 -3.28
C LEU A 52 -19.29 7.73 -2.92
N ASN A 53 -20.02 7.08 -3.84
CA ASN A 53 -20.44 5.68 -3.79
C ASN A 53 -19.32 4.79 -4.35
N GLY A 54 -18.06 5.17 -4.14
CA GLY A 54 -16.90 4.57 -4.78
C GLY A 54 -17.15 3.09 -4.96
N GLU A 55 -17.32 2.67 -6.22
CA GLU A 55 -17.42 1.25 -6.54
C GLU A 55 -16.33 0.59 -5.71
N VAL A 56 -16.68 -0.43 -4.92
CA VAL A 56 -15.70 -1.11 -4.08
C VAL A 56 -14.59 -1.59 -5.02
N VAL A 57 -13.51 -0.80 -5.10
CA VAL A 57 -12.39 -1.09 -6.00
C VAL A 57 -11.75 -2.31 -5.38
N ASP A 58 -12.13 -3.49 -5.84
CA ASP A 58 -11.59 -4.74 -5.37
C ASP A 58 -10.16 -4.83 -5.88
N TYR A 59 -9.22 -4.46 -5.03
CA TYR A 59 -7.80 -4.51 -5.32
C TYR A 59 -7.17 -5.65 -4.51
N THR A 60 -6.37 -6.47 -5.20
CA THR A 60 -5.56 -7.50 -4.54
C THR A 60 -4.10 -7.07 -4.62
N ILE A 61 -3.43 -6.95 -3.47
CA ILE A 61 -1.99 -6.76 -3.39
C ILE A 61 -1.35 -8.09 -3.02
N GLY A 62 -0.49 -8.58 -3.93
CA GLY A 62 0.30 -9.78 -3.75
C GLY A 62 1.78 -9.45 -3.73
N THR A 63 2.48 -10.06 -2.79
CA THR A 63 3.92 -9.97 -2.56
C THR A 63 4.58 -11.34 -2.77
N VAL A 64 5.84 -11.34 -3.20
CA VAL A 64 6.53 -12.57 -3.58
C VAL A 64 8.05 -12.41 -3.49
N LEU A 65 8.75 -13.48 -3.16
CA LEU A 65 10.21 -13.54 -3.23
C LEU A 65 10.64 -14.20 -4.53
N LEU A 66 11.40 -13.49 -5.35
CA LEU A 66 11.91 -13.98 -6.63
C LEU A 66 13.39 -13.75 -6.82
N ASP A 67 14.00 -14.63 -7.61
CA ASP A 67 15.33 -14.40 -8.15
C ASP A 67 15.28 -13.37 -9.29
N ARG A 68 16.42 -12.75 -9.61
CA ARG A 68 16.48 -11.71 -10.66
C ARG A 68 16.05 -12.21 -12.02
N GLU A 69 16.41 -13.44 -12.35
CA GLU A 69 16.04 -14.08 -13.61
C GLU A 69 14.54 -14.38 -13.66
N GLU A 70 13.97 -14.85 -12.55
CA GLU A 70 12.52 -15.07 -12.42
C GLU A 70 11.76 -13.75 -12.54
N MET A 71 12.24 -12.68 -11.90
CA MET A 71 11.62 -11.35 -11.94
C MET A 71 11.52 -10.84 -13.38
N ARG A 72 12.58 -10.99 -14.18
CA ARG A 72 12.59 -10.63 -15.62
C ARG A 72 11.50 -11.31 -16.43
N LEU A 73 11.12 -12.55 -16.07
CA LEU A 73 10.04 -13.27 -16.74
C LEU A 73 8.65 -12.67 -16.43
N TYR A 74 8.53 -11.92 -15.34
CA TYR A 74 7.26 -11.44 -14.81
C TYR A 74 7.19 -9.91 -14.63
N GLU A 75 8.10 -9.12 -15.21
CA GLU A 75 8.16 -7.64 -15.12
C GLU A 75 6.83 -6.95 -15.46
N ARG A 76 6.04 -7.56 -16.35
CA ARG A 76 4.71 -7.04 -16.70
C ARG A 76 3.71 -7.14 -15.55
N LYS A 77 3.87 -8.07 -14.60
CA LYS A 77 2.91 -8.37 -13.52
C LYS A 77 3.37 -7.95 -12.14
N ILE A 78 4.67 -7.93 -11.91
CA ILE A 78 5.28 -7.64 -10.61
C ILE A 78 6.49 -6.74 -10.79
N SER A 79 6.75 -5.94 -9.77
CA SER A 79 7.89 -5.04 -9.66
C SER A 79 8.60 -5.29 -8.33
N PRO A 80 9.91 -5.04 -8.21
CA PRO A 80 10.56 -5.00 -6.91
C PRO A 80 9.96 -3.89 -6.04
N MET A 81 9.86 -4.10 -4.72
CA MET A 81 9.43 -3.04 -3.81
C MET A 81 10.42 -1.86 -3.79
N PHE A 82 11.71 -2.16 -3.98
CA PHE A 82 12.77 -1.18 -4.12
C PHE A 82 13.69 -1.55 -5.28
N LEU A 83 13.89 -0.60 -6.20
CA LEU A 83 14.84 -0.79 -7.32
C LEU A 83 16.29 -0.93 -6.84
N SER A 84 16.62 -0.39 -5.66
CA SER A 84 17.95 -0.55 -5.05
C SER A 84 18.30 -2.02 -4.76
N ASP A 85 17.31 -2.90 -4.54
CA ASP A 85 17.55 -4.33 -4.33
C ASP A 85 18.08 -5.04 -5.61
N LEU A 86 17.93 -4.41 -6.78
CA LEU A 86 18.53 -4.86 -8.04
C LEU A 86 20.00 -4.45 -8.19
N ASN A 87 20.47 -3.46 -7.42
CA ASN A 87 21.87 -3.05 -7.46
C ASN A 87 22.73 -4.06 -6.70
N LYS A 88 23.79 -4.53 -7.33
CA LYS A 88 24.75 -5.51 -6.76
C LYS A 88 26.15 -4.93 -6.59
N LYS A 89 26.34 -3.66 -6.95
CA LYS A 89 27.65 -3.03 -6.95
C LYS A 89 28.04 -2.67 -5.52
N VAL A 90 29.23 -3.11 -5.12
CA VAL A 90 29.87 -2.69 -3.87
C VAL A 90 30.45 -1.32 -4.13
N SER A 91 29.94 -0.29 -3.45
CA SER A 91 30.46 1.07 -3.55
C SER A 91 31.58 1.28 -2.53
N LYS A 92 32.52 2.18 -2.85
CA LYS A 92 33.56 2.63 -1.91
C LYS A 92 32.96 3.24 -0.64
N MET A 93 31.79 3.86 -0.76
CA MET A 93 31.00 4.42 0.35
C MET A 93 30.66 3.38 1.43
N LEU A 94 30.69 2.08 1.12
CA LEU A 94 30.49 1.01 2.10
C LEU A 94 31.57 1.00 3.20
N PHE A 95 32.77 1.50 2.90
CA PHE A 95 33.92 1.49 3.80
C PHE A 95 34.44 2.90 4.11
N ASP A 96 33.60 3.91 3.92
CA ASP A 96 33.95 5.29 4.19
C ASP A 96 33.53 5.66 5.62
N GLU A 97 34.51 6.06 6.46
CA GLU A 97 34.24 6.44 7.84
C GLU A 97 33.35 7.68 7.98
N ASP A 98 33.39 8.57 6.98
CA ASP A 98 32.70 9.86 6.98
C ASP A 98 31.33 9.84 6.25
N ALA A 99 30.86 8.66 5.82
CA ALA A 99 29.56 8.55 5.15
C ALA A 99 28.39 8.90 6.10
N GLU A 100 27.55 9.85 5.69
CA GLU A 100 26.31 10.21 6.40
C GLU A 100 25.23 9.11 6.33
N GLU A 101 25.31 8.20 5.35
CA GLU A 101 24.37 7.09 5.16
C GLU A 101 24.85 5.80 5.85
N GLU A 102 23.90 4.98 6.35
CA GLU A 102 24.23 3.66 6.88
C GLU A 102 24.92 2.80 5.81
N ARG A 103 26.08 2.22 6.17
CA ARG A 103 26.95 1.38 5.31
C ARG A 103 26.33 0.01 5.03
N VAL A 104 25.18 -0.01 4.35
CA VAL A 104 24.42 -1.23 4.04
C VAL A 104 25.09 -1.97 2.88
N TYR A 105 25.66 -3.15 3.17
CA TYR A 105 26.24 -4.03 2.17
C TYR A 105 25.17 -4.75 1.34
N LYS A 106 24.27 -5.47 2.03
CA LYS A 106 23.16 -6.18 1.39
C LYS A 106 22.03 -6.42 2.37
N THR A 107 20.81 -6.51 1.84
CA THR A 107 19.65 -7.02 2.58
C THR A 107 19.50 -8.52 2.33
N ILE A 108 19.25 -9.29 3.37
CA ILE A 108 18.95 -10.73 3.33
C ILE A 108 17.60 -11.01 3.99
N PHE A 109 16.92 -12.05 3.54
CA PHE A 109 15.70 -12.54 4.19
C PHE A 109 16.02 -13.80 4.99
N LEU A 110 15.52 -13.89 6.21
CA LEU A 110 15.77 -15.02 7.11
C LEU A 110 14.50 -15.82 7.38
N ASP A 111 14.47 -17.06 6.92
CA ASP A 111 13.34 -17.97 7.07
C ASP A 111 13.29 -18.62 8.47
N MET A 112 13.01 -17.80 9.48
CA MET A 112 13.02 -18.18 10.89
C MET A 112 11.76 -17.69 11.62
N SER A 113 11.52 -18.20 12.83
CA SER A 113 10.46 -17.71 13.70
C SER A 113 10.79 -16.31 14.25
N TYR A 114 9.76 -15.52 14.54
CA TYR A 114 9.90 -14.15 15.05
C TYR A 114 10.74 -14.05 16.33
N GLU A 115 10.57 -14.99 17.27
CA GLU A 115 11.35 -15.07 18.51
C GLU A 115 12.87 -15.12 18.23
N LYS A 116 13.29 -15.99 17.30
CA LYS A 116 14.71 -16.12 16.95
C LYS A 116 15.24 -14.92 16.17
N LEU A 117 14.39 -14.25 15.39
CA LEU A 117 14.79 -13.05 14.66
C LEU A 117 15.15 -11.91 15.62
N LYS A 118 14.47 -11.80 16.77
CA LYS A 118 14.84 -10.84 17.81
C LYS A 118 16.21 -11.09 18.41
N GLU A 119 16.59 -12.35 18.57
CA GLU A 119 17.91 -12.73 19.10
C GLU A 119 19.06 -12.45 18.12
N ILE A 120 18.76 -12.38 16.82
CA ILE A 120 19.75 -12.14 15.76
C ILE A 120 19.94 -10.64 15.49
N ASP A 121 18.96 -9.82 15.84
CA ASP A 121 19.04 -8.37 15.66
C ASP A 121 20.19 -7.77 16.47
N GLY A 122 21.06 -7.00 15.81
CA GLY A 122 22.29 -6.45 16.38
C GLY A 122 23.48 -7.41 16.44
N LYS A 123 23.36 -8.66 15.96
CA LYS A 123 24.45 -9.64 16.01
C LYS A 123 25.60 -9.26 15.07
N LYS A 124 26.83 -9.28 15.59
CA LYS A 124 28.05 -9.12 14.80
C LYS A 124 28.45 -10.43 14.10
N ILE A 125 28.91 -10.30 12.86
CA ILE A 125 29.33 -11.38 11.97
C ILE A 125 30.63 -10.98 11.29
N ASP A 126 31.63 -11.84 11.36
CA ASP A 126 32.89 -11.62 10.66
C ASP A 126 32.76 -11.88 9.16
N GLY A 127 33.53 -11.15 8.38
CA GLY A 127 33.68 -11.35 6.95
C GLY A 127 35.08 -11.00 6.45
N GLU A 128 35.30 -11.29 5.19
CA GLU A 128 36.55 -11.07 4.48
C GLU A 128 36.26 -10.45 3.13
N VAL A 129 36.93 -9.35 2.83
CA VAL A 129 36.90 -8.66 1.55
C VAL A 129 38.16 -9.02 0.79
N THR A 130 38.02 -9.45 -0.46
CA THR A 130 39.15 -9.79 -1.35
C THR A 130 39.14 -8.84 -2.55
N ASP A 131 40.25 -8.14 -2.79
CA ASP A 131 40.42 -7.26 -3.95
C ASP A 131 40.75 -8.02 -5.25
N GLU A 132 40.91 -7.30 -6.37
CA GLU A 132 41.25 -7.90 -7.67
C GLU A 132 42.67 -8.52 -7.72
N PHE A 133 43.53 -8.17 -6.76
CA PHE A 133 44.91 -8.66 -6.63
C PHE A 133 45.04 -9.82 -5.62
N GLY A 134 43.94 -10.21 -4.97
CA GLY A 134 43.90 -11.29 -3.98
C GLY A 134 44.24 -10.86 -2.55
N ASN A 135 44.41 -9.57 -2.27
CA ASN A 135 44.61 -9.06 -0.91
C ASN A 135 43.32 -9.22 -0.10
N LYS A 136 43.47 -9.66 1.15
CA LYS A 136 42.36 -9.99 2.05
C LYS A 136 42.28 -8.99 3.21
N TYR A 137 41.10 -8.44 3.42
CA TYR A 137 40.80 -7.49 4.49
C TYR A 137 39.71 -8.07 5.38
N LYS A 138 39.95 -8.11 6.69
CA LYS A 138 38.92 -8.54 7.65
C LYS A 138 37.91 -7.43 7.83
N VAL A 139 36.62 -7.76 7.78
CA VAL A 139 35.52 -6.81 7.94
C VAL A 139 34.49 -7.39 8.89
N GLY A 140 34.08 -6.64 9.91
CA GLY A 140 32.93 -6.97 10.74
C GLY A 140 31.65 -6.37 10.17
N PHE A 141 30.59 -7.19 10.17
CA PHE A 141 29.25 -6.81 9.78
C PHE A 141 28.30 -6.92 10.97
N ARG A 142 27.37 -5.98 11.11
CA ARG A 142 26.25 -6.07 12.06
C ARG A 142 24.97 -6.36 11.30
N LEU A 143 24.23 -7.37 11.74
CA LEU A 143 22.87 -7.61 11.26
C LEU A 143 21.92 -6.64 11.96
N VAL A 144 21.16 -5.89 11.18
CA VAL A 144 20.13 -4.98 11.69
C VAL A 144 18.83 -5.27 10.99
N LYS A 145 17.74 -5.35 11.75
CA LYS A 145 16.42 -5.50 11.18
C LYS A 145 16.12 -4.37 10.18
N GLU A 146 15.72 -4.76 8.98
CA GLU A 146 15.46 -3.82 7.89
C GLU A 146 13.98 -3.39 7.92
N GLU A 147 13.75 -2.10 8.18
CA GLU A 147 12.40 -1.54 8.29
C GLU A 147 11.86 -0.96 6.97
N LYS A 148 12.69 -0.78 5.93
CA LYS A 148 12.27 -0.12 4.68
C LYS A 148 11.01 -0.76 4.07
N TYR A 149 10.90 -2.08 4.08
CA TYR A 149 9.71 -2.77 3.53
C TYR A 149 8.46 -2.53 4.37
N ILE A 150 8.59 -2.52 5.69
CA ILE A 150 7.49 -2.21 6.61
C ILE A 150 7.05 -0.76 6.41
N LYS A 151 7.99 0.18 6.28
CA LYS A 151 7.71 1.59 5.99
C LYS A 151 7.02 1.75 4.63
N LYS A 152 7.44 1.03 3.59
CA LYS A 152 6.79 1.08 2.26
C LYS A 152 5.35 0.56 2.30
N LEU A 153 5.08 -0.50 3.07
CA LEU A 153 3.71 -0.96 3.31
C LEU A 153 2.88 0.12 4.01
N ARG A 154 3.46 0.81 5.03
CA ARG A 154 2.82 1.95 5.71
C ARG A 154 2.46 3.06 4.74
N GLU A 155 3.42 3.49 3.95
CA GLU A 155 3.24 4.53 2.93
C GLU A 155 2.13 4.18 1.95
N MET A 156 2.05 2.94 1.49
CA MET A 156 0.98 2.53 0.58
C MET A 156 -0.41 2.56 1.22
N SER A 157 -0.52 2.25 2.51
CA SER A 157 -1.83 2.39 3.18
C SER A 157 -2.30 3.84 3.25
N GLU A 158 -1.38 4.79 3.48
CA GLU A 158 -1.70 6.23 3.46
C GLU A 158 -2.13 6.67 2.08
N VAL A 159 -1.43 6.20 1.04
CA VAL A 159 -1.78 6.48 -0.35
C VAL A 159 -3.17 5.93 -0.67
N ILE A 160 -3.45 4.67 -0.36
CA ILE A 160 -4.75 4.04 -0.63
C ILE A 160 -5.89 4.78 0.06
N GLN A 161 -5.74 5.08 1.36
CA GLN A 161 -6.75 5.82 2.12
C GLN A 161 -6.99 7.22 1.56
N ARG A 162 -5.93 7.92 1.13
CA ARG A 162 -6.05 9.25 0.52
C ARG A 162 -6.76 9.23 -0.83
N ASN A 163 -6.75 8.10 -1.53
CA ASN A 163 -7.49 7.91 -2.77
C ASN A 163 -8.96 7.51 -2.51
N ASN A 164 -9.46 7.69 -1.29
CA ASN A 164 -10.81 7.29 -0.84
C ASN A 164 -11.09 5.78 -0.99
N ILE A 165 -10.04 4.96 -1.00
CA ILE A 165 -10.14 3.50 -1.07
C ILE A 165 -9.89 2.95 0.34
N LYS A 166 -10.71 1.98 0.75
CA LYS A 166 -10.55 1.31 2.04
C LYS A 166 -9.27 0.46 2.05
N TRP A 167 -8.41 0.67 3.03
CA TRP A 167 -7.22 -0.18 3.21
C TRP A 167 -7.58 -1.55 3.79
N GLU A 168 -7.21 -2.61 3.06
CA GLU A 168 -7.15 -3.99 3.55
C GLU A 168 -5.72 -4.35 4.01
N ASN A 169 -5.61 -5.04 5.14
CA ASN A 169 -4.30 -5.50 5.63
C ASN A 169 -3.65 -6.50 4.66
N ILE A 170 -2.33 -6.42 4.50
CA ILE A 170 -1.57 -7.25 3.57
C ILE A 170 -0.72 -8.25 4.35
N TYR A 171 -0.88 -9.55 4.05
CA TYR A 171 0.03 -10.57 4.55
C TYR A 171 1.36 -10.55 3.81
N CYS A 172 2.39 -9.91 4.38
CA CYS A 172 3.75 -9.90 3.86
C CYS A 172 4.74 -10.37 4.94
N PRO A 173 4.89 -11.69 5.15
CA PRO A 173 5.73 -12.22 6.23
C PRO A 173 7.19 -11.78 6.06
N PHE A 174 7.68 -11.70 4.82
CA PHE A 174 9.09 -11.39 4.55
C PHE A 174 9.49 -9.95 4.85
N ALA A 175 8.55 -9.00 4.88
CA ALA A 175 8.87 -7.63 5.30
C ALA A 175 9.42 -7.57 6.73
N TYR A 176 8.99 -8.48 7.61
CA TYR A 176 9.45 -8.55 9.01
C TYR A 176 10.66 -9.46 9.21
N LYS A 177 11.08 -10.18 8.15
CA LYS A 177 12.21 -11.11 8.14
C LYS A 177 13.41 -10.59 7.34
N ALA A 178 13.36 -9.32 6.94
CA ALA A 178 14.44 -8.65 6.24
C ALA A 178 15.48 -8.11 7.23
N PHE A 179 16.75 -8.35 6.93
CA PHE A 179 17.89 -7.86 7.70
C PHE A 179 18.93 -7.27 6.78
N SER A 180 19.44 -6.10 7.12
CA SER A 180 20.53 -5.45 6.43
C SER A 180 21.85 -5.75 7.13
N LEU A 181 22.87 -6.08 6.34
CA LEU A 181 24.25 -6.22 6.82
C LEU A 181 24.92 -4.86 6.74
N ILE A 182 25.24 -4.27 7.88
CA ILE A 182 25.94 -2.99 7.98
C ILE A 182 27.42 -3.27 8.23
N ALA A 183 28.32 -2.69 7.42
CA ALA A 183 29.76 -2.80 7.63
C ALA A 183 30.23 -1.83 8.72
N GLU A 184 30.95 -2.31 9.74
CA GLU A 184 31.39 -1.47 10.89
C GLU A 184 32.87 -1.63 11.21
N ASP A 185 33.41 -2.85 11.24
CA ASP A 185 34.77 -3.10 11.73
C ASP A 185 35.71 -3.43 10.54
N PHE A 186 36.21 -2.43 9.80
CA PHE A 186 37.10 -2.61 8.65
C PHE A 186 38.41 -1.82 8.78
N PRO A 187 39.52 -2.27 8.17
CA PRO A 187 40.82 -1.61 8.28
C PRO A 187 40.93 -0.40 7.34
N GLU A 188 41.60 0.66 7.76
CA GLU A 188 41.79 1.90 6.97
C GLU A 188 42.35 1.65 5.55
N ASN A 189 43.21 0.65 5.40
CA ASN A 189 43.83 0.31 4.12
C ASN A 189 42.85 -0.25 3.08
N ILE A 190 41.61 -0.59 3.46
CA ILE A 190 40.57 -1.00 2.52
C ILE A 190 40.18 0.15 1.57
N ASN A 191 40.33 1.40 2.01
CA ASN A 191 40.03 2.60 1.21
C ASN A 191 41.03 2.85 0.07
N ASN A 192 42.14 2.12 0.07
CA ASN A 192 43.15 2.17 -1.00
C ASN A 192 42.78 1.29 -2.20
N ILE A 193 41.69 0.51 -2.13
CA ILE A 193 41.21 -0.26 -3.27
C ILE A 193 40.73 0.71 -4.36
N GLU A 194 41.38 0.69 -5.52
CA GLU A 194 41.03 1.55 -6.66
C GLU A 194 39.77 1.07 -7.38
N ASN A 195 39.54 -0.25 -7.44
CA ASN A 195 38.48 -0.86 -8.23
C ASN A 195 37.49 -1.70 -7.39
N PHE A 196 36.60 -1.02 -6.67
CA PHE A 196 35.57 -1.66 -5.85
C PHE A 196 34.57 -2.51 -6.64
N ASP A 197 34.40 -2.27 -7.94
CA ASP A 197 33.49 -3.04 -8.80
C ASP A 197 33.91 -4.52 -8.95
N LYS A 198 35.18 -4.87 -8.67
CA LYS A 198 35.71 -6.24 -8.75
C LYS A 198 35.97 -6.90 -7.40
N VAL A 199 35.61 -6.24 -6.31
CA VAL A 199 35.82 -6.75 -4.96
C VAL A 199 34.83 -7.87 -4.65
N THR A 200 35.33 -8.94 -4.01
CA THR A 200 34.49 -10.05 -3.53
C THR A 200 34.41 -10.02 -2.01
N ILE A 201 33.18 -9.99 -1.47
CA ILE A 201 32.93 -10.02 -0.03
C ILE A 201 32.41 -11.40 0.37
N LYS A 202 33.07 -12.04 1.34
CA LYS A 202 32.64 -13.30 1.95
C LYS A 202 32.26 -13.04 3.39
N VAL A 203 31.00 -13.31 3.74
CA VAL A 203 30.50 -13.16 5.11
C VAL A 203 30.41 -14.54 5.76
N ASN A 204 30.98 -14.70 6.96
CA ASN A 204 31.03 -15.95 7.69
C ASN A 204 29.77 -16.15 8.55
N PHE A 205 28.63 -16.33 7.89
CA PHE A 205 27.37 -16.56 8.58
C PHE A 205 27.41 -17.79 9.50
N PRO A 206 26.93 -17.68 10.75
CA PRO A 206 26.66 -18.83 11.60
C PRO A 206 25.80 -19.87 10.87
N LYS A 207 26.00 -21.15 11.17
CA LYS A 207 25.33 -22.28 10.50
C LYS A 207 23.80 -22.16 10.48
N GLU A 208 23.22 -21.61 11.53
CA GLU A 208 21.77 -21.36 11.62
C GLU A 208 21.31 -20.32 10.60
N ILE A 209 21.95 -19.14 10.56
CA ILE A 209 21.64 -18.05 9.62
C ILE A 209 21.86 -18.50 8.18
N ARG A 210 22.97 -19.20 7.91
CA ARG A 210 23.30 -19.67 6.55
C ARG A 210 22.23 -20.63 6.00
N LYS A 211 21.60 -21.44 6.85
CA LYS A 211 20.56 -22.40 6.44
C LYS A 211 19.20 -21.73 6.22
N SER A 212 18.92 -20.61 6.89
CA SER A 212 17.66 -19.89 6.77
C SER A 212 17.71 -18.71 5.81
N MET A 213 18.91 -18.36 5.30
CA MET A 213 19.09 -17.25 4.37
C MET A 213 18.42 -17.51 3.02
N ILE A 214 17.58 -16.57 2.62
CA ILE A 214 16.95 -16.51 1.29
C ILE A 214 17.53 -15.30 0.57
N GLU A 215 18.29 -15.55 -0.52
CA GLU A 215 18.87 -14.51 -1.37
C GLU A 215 17.95 -14.16 -2.56
N LYS A 216 16.75 -13.71 -2.23
CA LYS A 216 15.73 -13.29 -3.22
C LYS A 216 15.37 -11.82 -3.05
N ILE A 217 14.67 -11.27 -4.04
CA ILE A 217 14.14 -9.90 -4.03
C ILE A 217 12.66 -9.95 -3.66
N LEU A 218 12.25 -9.06 -2.76
CA LEU A 218 10.84 -8.88 -2.43
C LEU A 218 10.17 -8.02 -3.50
N CYS A 219 9.28 -8.66 -4.24
CA CYS A 219 8.48 -8.07 -5.29
C CYS A 219 7.01 -7.99 -4.87
N TRP A 220 6.27 -7.12 -5.54
CA TRP A 220 4.84 -6.94 -5.39
C TRP A 220 4.20 -6.54 -6.72
N ASN A 221 2.87 -6.57 -6.81
CA ASN A 221 2.13 -6.19 -8.01
C ASN A 221 1.83 -4.67 -8.10
N ILE A 222 2.58 -3.82 -7.39
CA ILE A 222 2.43 -2.36 -7.46
C ILE A 222 3.60 -1.76 -8.22
N ASN A 223 3.31 -0.95 -9.23
CA ASN A 223 4.31 -0.19 -9.97
C ASN A 223 4.23 1.29 -9.64
N GLU A 224 5.38 1.93 -9.46
CA GLU A 224 5.49 3.37 -9.25
C GLU A 224 5.95 4.02 -10.56
N GLU A 225 5.15 4.94 -11.11
CA GLU A 225 5.48 5.62 -12.36
C GLU A 225 5.25 7.14 -12.25
N THR A 226 6.11 7.92 -12.91
CA THR A 226 5.86 9.36 -13.12
C THR A 226 5.16 9.55 -14.46
N LYS A 227 4.01 10.22 -14.45
CA LYS A 227 3.21 10.53 -15.64
C LYS A 227 3.15 12.02 -15.90
N TYR A 228 2.95 12.36 -17.18
CA TYR A 228 2.82 13.71 -17.68
C TYR A 228 1.42 13.86 -18.27
N PRO A 229 0.45 14.34 -17.48
CA PRO A 229 -0.93 14.46 -17.92
C PRO A 229 -1.12 15.64 -18.89
N GLU A 230 -2.14 15.55 -19.74
CA GLU A 230 -2.74 16.74 -20.33
C GLU A 230 -3.54 17.48 -19.26
N ILE A 231 -3.55 18.82 -19.29
CA ILE A 231 -4.10 19.63 -18.19
C ILE A 231 -5.13 20.61 -18.70
N LEU A 232 -6.34 20.52 -18.17
CA LEU A 232 -7.43 21.47 -18.40
C LEU A 232 -7.70 22.29 -17.14
N VAL A 233 -7.92 23.60 -17.31
CA VAL A 233 -8.28 24.49 -16.21
C VAL A 233 -9.79 24.58 -16.11
N ARG A 234 -10.33 24.34 -14.91
CA ARG A 234 -11.75 24.37 -14.60
C ARG A 234 -12.00 25.43 -13.50
N PRO A 235 -12.27 26.69 -13.87
CA PRO A 235 -12.56 27.73 -12.88
C PRO A 235 -13.94 27.51 -12.24
N SER A 236 -14.03 27.75 -10.93
CA SER A 236 -15.29 27.87 -10.18
C SER A 236 -15.37 29.24 -9.50
N GLU A 237 -16.52 29.58 -8.91
CA GLU A 237 -16.70 30.87 -8.21
C GLU A 237 -15.77 31.03 -6.99
N GLU A 238 -15.42 29.92 -6.33
CA GLU A 238 -14.64 29.92 -5.08
C GLU A 238 -13.17 29.57 -5.29
N GLN A 239 -12.84 28.69 -6.25
CA GLN A 239 -11.47 28.24 -6.49
C GLN A 239 -11.22 27.74 -7.92
N ILE A 240 -9.94 27.52 -8.27
CA ILE A 240 -9.53 26.96 -9.56
C ILE A 240 -9.27 25.47 -9.40
N TYR A 241 -9.89 24.65 -10.24
CA TYR A 241 -9.58 23.23 -10.36
C TYR A 241 -8.72 22.96 -11.60
N TYR A 242 -7.89 21.94 -11.52
CA TYR A 242 -7.11 21.41 -12.63
C TYR A 242 -7.52 19.96 -12.86
N GLU A 243 -7.93 19.68 -14.09
CA GLU A 243 -8.25 18.34 -14.56
C GLU A 243 -7.04 17.79 -15.32
N HIS A 244 -6.42 16.75 -14.76
CA HIS A 244 -5.26 16.08 -15.31
C HIS A 244 -5.72 14.80 -15.99
N ILE A 245 -5.52 14.72 -17.31
CA ILE A 245 -6.04 13.67 -18.18
C ILE A 245 -4.89 12.73 -18.57
N LEU A 246 -5.11 11.44 -18.42
CA LEU A 246 -4.20 10.36 -18.78
C LEU A 246 -4.96 9.29 -19.57
N GLU A 247 -4.26 8.55 -20.42
CA GLU A 247 -4.83 7.39 -21.10
C GLU A 247 -5.27 6.31 -20.11
N GLU A 248 -6.40 5.67 -20.39
CA GLU A 248 -6.96 4.60 -19.57
C GLU A 248 -6.05 3.38 -19.49
N ARG A 249 -6.08 2.73 -18.33
CA ARG A 249 -5.41 1.45 -18.09
C ARG A 249 -6.31 0.51 -17.32
N ASP A 250 -6.18 -0.78 -17.61
CA ASP A 250 -6.87 -1.85 -16.87
C ASP A 250 -6.42 -1.96 -15.39
N GLU A 251 -5.29 -1.35 -15.04
CA GLU A 251 -4.70 -1.37 -13.70
C GLU A 251 -5.42 -0.39 -12.76
N ASN A 252 -5.47 -0.68 -11.46
CA ASN A 252 -5.98 0.29 -10.48
C ASN A 252 -4.95 1.40 -10.26
N VAL A 253 -5.38 2.67 -10.33
CA VAL A 253 -4.49 3.83 -10.27
C VAL A 253 -4.69 4.59 -8.97
N LEU A 254 -3.58 4.93 -8.32
CA LEU A 254 -3.54 5.72 -7.10
C LEU A 254 -2.65 6.94 -7.29
N VAL A 255 -3.10 8.07 -6.78
CA VAL A 255 -2.33 9.31 -6.72
C VAL A 255 -1.45 9.33 -5.47
N ASP A 256 -0.16 9.60 -5.64
CA ASP A 256 0.80 9.66 -4.53
C ASP A 256 0.51 10.80 -3.55
N LYS A 257 0.93 10.63 -2.29
CA LYS A 257 0.74 11.62 -1.23
C LYS A 257 1.49 12.96 -1.45
N SER A 258 2.47 13.01 -2.36
CA SER A 258 3.12 14.27 -2.74
C SER A 258 2.21 15.21 -3.52
N THR A 259 1.15 14.71 -4.17
CA THR A 259 0.15 15.51 -4.87
C THR A 259 -0.78 16.15 -3.84
N ARG A 260 -0.46 17.37 -3.41
CA ARG A 260 -1.29 18.18 -2.51
C ARG A 260 -2.57 18.60 -3.20
N ASN A 261 -3.62 18.86 -2.42
CA ASN A 261 -4.93 19.30 -2.94
C ASN A 261 -5.54 18.36 -3.98
N PHE A 262 -5.21 17.07 -3.90
CA PHE A 262 -5.92 16.02 -4.63
C PHE A 262 -7.33 15.89 -4.07
N GLU A 263 -8.32 15.97 -4.95
CA GLU A 263 -9.74 15.88 -4.59
C GLU A 263 -10.25 14.45 -4.83
N PHE A 264 -10.19 13.99 -6.08
CA PHE A 264 -10.63 12.64 -6.47
C PHE A 264 -10.07 12.25 -7.85
N LEU A 265 -10.18 10.96 -8.15
CA LEU A 265 -9.85 10.33 -9.42
C LEU A 265 -11.09 9.60 -9.92
N TYR A 266 -11.36 9.69 -11.22
CA TYR A 266 -12.41 8.91 -11.87
C TYR A 266 -11.99 8.49 -13.28
N ARG A 267 -12.65 7.45 -13.80
CA ARG A 267 -12.47 6.95 -15.17
C ARG A 267 -13.60 7.47 -16.05
N ASP A 268 -13.27 7.95 -17.24
CA ASP A 268 -14.22 8.48 -18.23
C ASP A 268 -13.93 7.84 -19.58
N GLY A 269 -14.43 6.61 -19.76
CA GLY A 269 -14.21 5.81 -20.97
C GLY A 269 -12.73 5.46 -21.17
N GLU A 270 -12.08 6.18 -22.10
CA GLU A 270 -10.68 5.96 -22.49
C GLU A 270 -9.69 6.82 -21.70
N PHE A 271 -10.15 7.56 -20.68
CA PHE A 271 -9.29 8.43 -19.90
C PHE A 271 -9.44 8.29 -18.39
N ILE A 272 -8.31 8.36 -17.69
CA ILE A 272 -8.23 8.59 -16.25
C ILE A 272 -8.15 10.09 -16.02
N LYS A 273 -9.05 10.61 -15.19
CA LYS A 273 -9.11 12.03 -14.85
C LYS A 273 -8.83 12.23 -13.37
N ILE A 274 -7.83 13.06 -13.08
CA ILE A 274 -7.38 13.39 -11.73
C ILE A 274 -7.66 14.87 -11.48
N ILE A 275 -8.45 15.15 -10.45
CA ILE A 275 -8.85 16.51 -10.10
C ILE A 275 -8.01 16.99 -8.92
N THR A 276 -7.39 18.17 -9.08
CA THR A 276 -6.75 18.89 -7.97
C THR A 276 -7.27 20.31 -7.87
N SER A 277 -7.32 20.85 -6.65
CA SER A 277 -7.67 22.24 -6.39
C SER A 277 -6.42 23.12 -6.21
N ASN A 278 -6.44 24.32 -6.80
CA ASN A 278 -5.46 25.40 -6.63
C ASN A 278 -4.01 25.12 -7.05
N ILE A 279 -3.66 23.88 -7.41
CA ILE A 279 -2.30 23.49 -7.80
C ILE A 279 -2.34 22.68 -9.09
N LYS A 280 -1.60 23.17 -10.10
CA LYS A 280 -1.33 22.47 -11.36
C LYS A 280 -0.15 21.50 -11.17
N TYR A 281 -0.29 20.27 -11.67
CA TYR A 281 0.77 19.27 -11.67
C TYR A 281 1.17 18.86 -13.09
N GLU A 282 2.32 19.34 -13.56
CA GLU A 282 2.88 18.94 -14.87
C GLU A 282 3.48 17.53 -14.86
N ARG A 283 3.79 17.03 -13.67
CA ARG A 283 4.23 15.66 -13.41
C ARG A 283 3.48 15.13 -12.21
N LEU A 284 2.91 13.94 -12.36
CA LEU A 284 2.22 13.22 -11.30
C LEU A 284 2.96 11.93 -11.00
N LYS A 285 3.22 11.68 -9.73
CA LYS A 285 3.69 10.39 -9.26
C LYS A 285 2.46 9.53 -8.97
N LEU A 286 2.35 8.40 -9.64
CA LEU A 286 1.21 7.49 -9.55
C LEU A 286 1.66 6.08 -9.20
N TYR A 287 0.78 5.33 -8.54
CA TYR A 287 0.93 3.90 -8.32
C TYR A 287 -0.10 3.14 -9.14
N PHE A 288 0.34 2.07 -9.81
CA PHE A 288 -0.48 1.18 -10.61
C PHE A 288 -0.49 -0.20 -9.93
N ILE A 289 -1.65 -0.61 -9.42
CA ILE A 289 -1.85 -1.97 -8.89
C ILE A 289 -2.26 -2.88 -10.04
N LYS A 290 -1.37 -3.80 -10.39
CA LYS A 290 -1.53 -4.74 -11.48
C LYS A 290 -2.43 -5.90 -11.07
N ASN A 291 -3.32 -6.30 -11.97
CA ASN A 291 -4.18 -7.46 -11.73
C ASN A 291 -3.35 -8.76 -11.65
N ILE A 292 -3.56 -9.52 -10.57
CA ILE A 292 -2.94 -10.82 -10.37
C ILE A 292 -3.79 -11.86 -11.08
N ASP A 293 -3.29 -12.43 -12.17
CA ASP A 293 -4.02 -13.48 -12.88
C ASP A 293 -3.83 -14.86 -12.23
N PHE A 294 -4.84 -15.72 -12.40
CA PHE A 294 -4.82 -17.08 -11.86
C PHE A 294 -3.63 -17.91 -12.35
N ASN A 295 -3.19 -17.70 -13.60
CA ASN A 295 -2.04 -18.40 -14.17
C ASN A 295 -0.73 -18.04 -13.46
N PHE A 296 -0.56 -16.81 -13.00
CA PHE A 296 0.60 -16.39 -12.23
C PHE A 296 0.57 -16.99 -10.82
N THR A 297 -0.59 -17.00 -10.16
CA THR A 297 -0.74 -17.62 -8.81
C THR A 297 -0.37 -19.11 -8.77
N LYS A 298 -0.52 -19.84 -9.88
CA LYS A 298 -0.10 -21.24 -9.99
C LYS A 298 1.40 -21.44 -10.12
N LYS A 299 2.10 -20.46 -10.68
CA LYS A 299 3.54 -20.55 -10.98
C LYS A 299 4.39 -20.07 -9.80
N VAL A 300 3.86 -19.16 -9.00
CA VAL A 300 4.59 -18.53 -7.91
C VAL A 300 3.73 -18.44 -6.67
N ARG A 301 4.31 -18.74 -5.51
CA ARG A 301 3.64 -18.60 -4.22
C ARG A 301 3.56 -17.12 -3.82
N LEU A 302 2.36 -16.56 -3.85
CA LEU A 302 2.08 -15.19 -3.46
C LEU A 302 1.65 -15.11 -1.99
N TYR A 303 1.91 -13.96 -1.39
CA TYR A 303 1.53 -13.60 -0.03
C TYR A 303 0.86 -12.22 -0.07
N GLY A 304 -0.32 -12.06 0.49
CA GLY A 304 -1.02 -10.76 0.47
C GLY A 304 -2.43 -10.85 0.98
N ASN A 305 -3.29 -9.90 0.59
CA ASN A 305 -4.73 -9.94 0.90
C ASN A 305 -5.52 -10.83 -0.10
N ILE A 306 -4.94 -11.96 -0.51
CA ILE A 306 -5.54 -12.85 -1.53
C ILE A 306 -6.71 -13.61 -0.91
N LYS A 307 -7.92 -13.30 -1.39
CA LYS A 307 -9.15 -13.97 -0.98
C LYS A 307 -9.46 -15.14 -1.92
N LYS A 308 -10.08 -16.19 -1.38
CA LYS A 308 -10.65 -17.30 -2.15
C LYS A 308 -11.81 -16.78 -2.99
N TYR A 309 -11.71 -16.96 -4.30
CA TYR A 309 -12.74 -16.53 -5.25
C TYR A 309 -13.98 -17.42 -5.16
N ASN A 310 -14.90 -17.11 -4.24
CA ASN A 310 -16.20 -17.77 -4.15
C ASN A 310 -17.31 -16.75 -4.46
N ARG A 311 -18.08 -16.99 -5.52
CA ARG A 311 -19.22 -16.15 -5.97
C ARG A 311 -20.26 -15.84 -4.89
N GLN A 312 -20.32 -16.61 -3.80
CA GLN A 312 -21.20 -16.35 -2.66
C GLN A 312 -20.70 -15.23 -1.72
N ASN A 313 -19.42 -14.84 -1.80
CA ASN A 313 -18.84 -13.84 -0.90
C ASN A 313 -19.29 -12.40 -1.22
N ASN A 314 -19.60 -12.08 -2.49
CA ASN A 314 -19.98 -10.72 -2.88
C ASN A 314 -21.32 -10.26 -2.30
N GLN A 315 -22.22 -11.18 -1.92
CA GLN A 315 -23.52 -10.80 -1.34
C GLN A 315 -23.44 -10.47 0.16
N ASN A 316 -22.35 -10.85 0.85
CA ASN A 316 -22.22 -10.63 2.29
C ASN A 316 -21.30 -9.45 2.65
N THR A 317 -20.53 -8.91 1.69
CA THR A 317 -19.61 -7.78 1.92
C THR A 317 -20.33 -6.44 2.11
N GLU A 318 -21.58 -6.32 1.67
CA GLU A 318 -22.39 -5.09 1.78
C GLU A 318 -23.03 -4.89 3.16
N MET A 319 -23.13 -5.93 3.98
CA MET A 319 -23.60 -5.78 5.36
C MET A 319 -22.41 -5.46 6.26
N VAL A 320 -22.53 -4.39 7.04
CA VAL A 320 -21.69 -4.11 8.21
C VAL A 320 -21.73 -5.35 9.11
N LEU A 321 -20.78 -6.26 8.90
CA LEU A 321 -20.61 -7.49 9.67
C LEU A 321 -20.13 -7.07 11.06
N ILE A 322 -21.09 -6.76 11.93
CA ILE A 322 -20.82 -6.75 13.37
C ILE A 322 -20.53 -8.19 13.72
N LEU A 323 -19.25 -8.54 13.89
CA LEU A 323 -18.83 -9.86 14.35
C LEU A 323 -19.35 -10.08 15.79
N ARG A 324 -20.33 -10.96 15.95
CA ARG A 324 -21.02 -11.28 17.22
C ARG A 324 -20.68 -12.67 17.73
N SER A 325 -20.18 -13.56 16.88
CA SER A 325 -19.89 -14.96 17.23
C SER A 325 -18.55 -15.46 16.68
N ILE A 326 -18.01 -16.51 17.31
CA ILE A 326 -16.81 -17.22 16.83
C ILE A 326 -17.02 -17.77 15.42
N ALA A 327 -18.23 -18.23 15.10
CA ALA A 327 -18.57 -18.72 13.77
C ALA A 327 -18.43 -17.62 12.71
N GLU A 328 -18.93 -16.42 12.97
CA GLU A 328 -18.78 -15.27 12.06
C GLU A 328 -17.32 -14.83 11.92
N MET A 329 -16.55 -14.82 13.02
CA MET A 329 -15.11 -14.54 12.96
C MET A 329 -14.39 -15.55 12.07
N ASN A 330 -14.64 -16.85 12.27
CA ASN A 330 -14.07 -17.90 11.43
C ASN A 330 -14.53 -17.80 9.96
N ASN A 331 -15.77 -17.40 9.69
CA ASN A 331 -16.26 -17.21 8.32
C ASN A 331 -15.50 -16.09 7.59
N VAL A 332 -15.18 -14.98 8.27
CA VAL A 332 -14.34 -13.91 7.71
C VAL A 332 -12.93 -14.43 7.43
N LEU A 333 -12.34 -15.18 8.37
CA LEU A 333 -11.00 -15.74 8.19
C LEU A 333 -10.96 -16.76 7.04
N GLN A 334 -11.95 -17.62 6.89
CA GLN A 334 -12.00 -18.61 5.80
C GLN A 334 -12.07 -17.99 4.39
N GLN A 335 -12.28 -16.67 4.27
CA GLN A 335 -12.14 -15.97 3.00
C GLN A 335 -10.69 -15.93 2.51
N TYR A 336 -9.69 -16.08 3.38
CA TYR A 336 -8.28 -16.00 3.02
C TYR A 336 -7.64 -17.39 2.98
N GLU A 337 -6.85 -17.67 1.94
CA GLU A 337 -6.16 -18.96 1.78
C GLU A 337 -5.13 -19.26 2.88
N VAL A 338 -4.55 -18.21 3.47
CA VAL A 338 -3.52 -18.35 4.50
C VAL A 338 -4.06 -18.92 5.83
N PHE A 339 -5.37 -18.87 6.05
CA PHE A 339 -5.99 -19.28 7.31
C PHE A 339 -6.55 -20.71 7.29
N ASP A 340 -6.30 -21.52 6.27
CA ASP A 340 -6.89 -22.87 6.15
C ASP A 340 -6.59 -23.80 7.33
N ASP A 341 -5.40 -23.66 7.92
CA ASP A 341 -4.96 -24.42 9.10
C ASP A 341 -5.10 -23.64 10.42
N TYR A 342 -5.83 -22.52 10.42
CA TYR A 342 -5.97 -21.60 11.55
C TYR A 342 -7.46 -21.33 11.84
N GLY A 343 -7.83 -21.28 13.11
CA GLY A 343 -9.18 -20.92 13.49
C GLY A 343 -9.31 -20.56 14.96
N ILE A 344 -10.40 -19.87 15.29
CA ILE A 344 -10.78 -19.53 16.65
C ILE A 344 -11.66 -20.66 17.19
N GLU A 345 -11.26 -21.22 18.32
CA GLU A 345 -12.02 -22.30 18.99
C GLU A 345 -12.96 -21.77 20.06
N GLY A 346 -12.57 -20.69 20.74
CA GLY A 346 -13.24 -20.24 21.94
C GLY A 346 -12.78 -18.87 22.41
N PHE A 347 -13.46 -18.35 23.43
CA PHE A 347 -12.93 -17.27 24.26
C PHE A 347 -12.01 -17.86 25.33
N SER A 348 -11.04 -17.08 25.76
CA SER A 348 -10.12 -17.42 26.85
C SER A 348 -10.08 -16.32 27.90
N ASP A 349 -9.41 -16.58 29.02
CA ASP A 349 -9.26 -15.60 30.10
C ASP A 349 -7.92 -14.86 30.01
N GLU A 350 -7.80 -13.74 30.74
CA GLU A 350 -6.60 -12.89 30.75
C GLU A 350 -5.33 -13.62 31.24
N ASN A 351 -5.50 -14.70 32.01
CA ASN A 351 -4.41 -15.51 32.57
C ASN A 351 -3.86 -16.56 31.59
N SER A 352 -4.45 -16.69 30.41
CA SER A 352 -4.06 -17.71 29.43
C SER A 352 -2.72 -17.34 28.78
N ARG A 353 -1.97 -18.34 28.30
CA ARG A 353 -0.68 -18.11 27.65
C ARG A 353 -0.87 -17.33 26.36
N ILE A 354 -0.39 -16.09 26.32
CA ILE A 354 -0.52 -15.21 25.17
C ILE A 354 0.45 -15.64 24.06
N ILE A 355 -0.07 -15.70 22.84
CA ILE A 355 0.74 -15.90 21.62
C ILE A 355 1.33 -14.56 21.22
N GLU A 356 2.64 -14.53 20.99
CA GLU A 356 3.31 -13.31 20.58
C GLU A 356 2.94 -12.94 19.13
N THR A 357 2.29 -11.80 18.98
CA THR A 357 1.98 -11.15 17.70
C THR A 357 2.73 -9.84 17.58
N TYR A 358 2.93 -9.37 16.36
CA TYR A 358 3.41 -8.02 16.10
C TYR A 358 2.34 -7.24 15.33
N ASP A 359 2.28 -5.93 15.55
CA ASP A 359 1.30 -5.09 14.88
C ASP A 359 1.64 -5.02 13.38
N LEU A 360 0.81 -5.69 12.57
CA LEU A 360 0.73 -5.47 11.11
C LEU A 360 -0.08 -4.22 10.78
N GLN A 361 -0.86 -3.72 11.74
CA GLN A 361 -1.64 -2.50 11.57
C GLN A 361 -0.70 -1.32 11.39
N ILE A 362 -0.83 -0.72 10.20
CA ILE A 362 -0.33 0.62 9.95
C ILE A 362 -1.27 1.54 10.72
N LYS A 363 -0.88 1.91 11.94
CA LYS A 363 -1.66 2.75 12.84
C LYS A 363 -1.86 4.14 12.23
N ASN A 364 -2.94 4.30 11.46
CA ASN A 364 -3.53 5.59 11.09
C ASN A 364 -5.07 5.53 11.20
N ARG A 365 -5.62 4.70 12.10
CA ARG A 365 -6.99 4.91 12.58
C ARG A 365 -6.91 5.90 13.72
N ASP A 366 -7.43 7.11 13.51
CA ASP A 366 -7.63 8.19 14.48
C ASP A 366 -7.38 7.79 15.93
N GLU A 367 -6.11 7.87 16.35
CA GLU A 367 -5.69 7.62 17.73
C GLU A 367 -6.41 8.55 18.73
N PHE A 368 -7.02 9.63 18.23
CA PHE A 368 -7.67 10.65 19.05
C PHE A 368 -9.03 10.23 19.63
N LEU A 369 -9.76 9.28 19.03
CA LEU A 369 -11.12 8.96 19.50
C LEU A 369 -11.21 7.75 20.45
N LEU A 370 -10.24 6.82 20.42
CA LEU A 370 -10.39 5.51 21.09
C LEU A 370 -9.30 5.13 22.11
N LYS A 371 -8.32 6.02 22.36
CA LYS A 371 -7.11 5.73 23.17
C LYS A 371 -7.37 5.21 24.59
N ASN A 372 -8.57 5.38 25.15
CA ASN A 372 -8.83 5.08 26.57
C ASN A 372 -9.86 3.98 26.87
N LYS A 373 -10.48 3.29 25.88
CA LYS A 373 -11.52 2.27 26.16
C LYS A 373 -11.62 1.09 25.17
N ARG A 374 -10.55 0.66 24.50
CA ARG A 374 -10.62 -0.60 23.73
C ARG A 374 -10.71 -1.79 24.69
N LYS A 375 -11.73 -2.62 24.52
CA LYS A 375 -11.91 -3.84 25.32
C LYS A 375 -10.94 -4.91 24.83
N ARG A 376 -10.30 -5.62 25.74
CA ARG A 376 -9.45 -6.77 25.37
C ARG A 376 -10.33 -7.98 25.12
N LEU A 377 -10.19 -8.58 23.94
CA LEU A 377 -10.90 -9.79 23.56
C LEU A 377 -9.91 -10.94 23.47
N TYR A 378 -9.98 -11.85 24.44
CA TYR A 378 -9.09 -12.99 24.53
C TYR A 378 -9.68 -14.18 23.76
N LEU A 379 -8.99 -14.61 22.71
CA LEU A 379 -9.43 -15.62 21.76
C LEU A 379 -8.47 -16.81 21.77
N ARG A 380 -9.02 -18.01 22.01
CA ARG A 380 -8.27 -19.27 21.95
C ARG A 380 -8.13 -19.72 20.52
N LEU A 381 -6.89 -19.97 20.11
CA LEU A 381 -6.58 -20.41 18.75
C LEU A 381 -6.33 -21.91 18.66
N LYS A 382 -6.87 -22.49 17.58
CA LYS A 382 -6.48 -23.79 17.06
C LYS A 382 -5.65 -23.56 15.81
N TYR A 383 -4.39 -23.96 15.85
CA TYR A 383 -3.49 -23.81 14.71
C TYR A 383 -2.36 -24.84 14.70
N VAL A 384 -1.77 -25.04 13.53
CA VAL A 384 -0.56 -25.85 13.36
C VAL A 384 0.67 -24.95 13.52
N LYS A 385 1.48 -25.23 14.54
CA LYS A 385 2.69 -24.45 14.81
C LYS A 385 3.70 -24.60 13.67
N SER A 386 4.13 -23.47 13.13
CA SER A 386 5.09 -23.35 12.04
C SER A 386 6.01 -22.15 12.26
N LYS A 387 7.06 -22.05 11.46
CA LYS A 387 7.96 -20.87 11.44
C LYS A 387 7.27 -19.57 11.00
N TYR A 388 6.06 -19.65 10.45
CA TYR A 388 5.24 -18.50 10.04
C TYR A 388 4.05 -18.25 10.98
N SER A 389 3.90 -19.01 12.07
CA SER A 389 2.72 -18.87 12.93
C SER A 389 2.56 -17.47 13.50
N SER A 390 3.62 -16.83 13.99
CA SER A 390 3.55 -15.44 14.45
C SER A 390 3.13 -14.49 13.32
N ASP A 391 3.58 -14.73 12.08
CA ASP A 391 3.24 -13.88 10.94
C ASP A 391 1.75 -14.04 10.55
N ILE A 392 1.26 -15.27 10.50
CA ILE A 392 -0.13 -15.59 10.16
C ILE A 392 -1.08 -15.13 11.26
N ILE A 393 -0.74 -15.36 12.53
CA ILE A 393 -1.56 -14.95 13.67
C ILE A 393 -1.61 -13.42 13.79
N SER A 394 -0.50 -12.73 13.50
CA SER A 394 -0.51 -11.27 13.41
C SER A 394 -1.42 -10.78 12.28
N PHE A 395 -1.46 -11.48 11.13
CA PHE A 395 -2.36 -11.14 10.03
C PHE A 395 -3.82 -11.38 10.38
N MET A 396 -4.11 -12.49 11.05
CA MET A 396 -5.42 -12.80 11.60
C MET A 396 -5.89 -11.72 12.59
N LYS A 397 -4.99 -11.22 13.44
CA LYS A 397 -5.26 -10.09 14.35
C LYS A 397 -5.70 -8.86 13.55
N GLY A 398 -4.91 -8.48 12.55
CA GLY A 398 -5.19 -7.33 11.70
C GLY A 398 -6.54 -7.43 10.99
N VAL A 399 -6.87 -8.61 10.44
CA VAL A 399 -8.15 -8.84 9.77
C VAL A 399 -9.32 -8.70 10.73
N LEU A 400 -9.29 -9.36 11.89
CA LEU A 400 -10.42 -9.29 12.84
C LEU A 400 -10.64 -7.88 13.40
N GLU A 401 -9.57 -7.16 13.72
CA GLU A 401 -9.65 -5.79 14.25
C GLU A 401 -10.10 -4.76 13.19
N GLU A 402 -10.07 -5.13 11.91
CA GLU A 402 -10.71 -4.32 10.87
C GLU A 402 -12.22 -4.24 11.09
N TYR A 403 -12.84 -5.34 11.50
CA TYR A 403 -14.27 -5.50 11.79
C TYR A 403 -14.61 -5.20 13.26
N LEU A 404 -13.71 -5.50 14.20
CA LEU A 404 -13.86 -5.29 15.64
C LEU A 404 -13.16 -4.00 16.10
N VAL A 405 -13.59 -2.86 15.57
CA VAL A 405 -12.92 -1.55 15.73
C VAL A 405 -12.70 -1.14 17.20
N ASP A 406 -13.57 -1.59 18.11
CA ASP A 406 -13.54 -1.26 19.54
C ASP A 406 -12.80 -2.29 20.42
N CYS A 407 -12.23 -3.35 19.83
CA CYS A 407 -11.58 -4.43 20.56
C CYS A 407 -10.10 -4.58 20.16
N ASP A 408 -9.26 -4.93 21.14
CA ASP A 408 -7.89 -5.43 20.91
C ASP A 408 -7.94 -6.96 21.03
N CYS A 409 -7.68 -7.64 19.92
CA CYS A 409 -7.74 -9.10 19.85
C CYS A 409 -6.43 -9.70 20.38
N ILE A 410 -6.53 -10.46 21.47
CA ILE A 410 -5.39 -11.14 22.10
C ILE A 410 -5.57 -12.64 21.90
N PHE A 411 -4.60 -13.24 21.20
CA PHE A 411 -4.64 -14.66 20.93
C PHE A 411 -3.90 -15.48 21.98
N THR A 412 -4.45 -16.62 22.34
CA THR A 412 -3.93 -17.48 23.42
C THR A 412 -3.75 -18.93 22.95
N GLU A 413 -2.73 -19.59 23.49
CA GLU A 413 -2.57 -21.06 23.41
C GLU A 413 -3.42 -21.76 24.49
N PHE A 414 -3.56 -23.07 24.34
CA PHE A 414 -4.13 -23.97 25.36
C PHE A 414 -3.34 -23.99 26.67
#